data_AF-A0A2N9GR75-F1
#
_entry.id   AF-A0A2N9GR75-F1
#
_cell.length_a   1.000
_cell.length_b   1.000
_cell.length_c   1.000
_cell.angle_alpha   90.00
_cell.angle_beta   90.00
_cell.angle_gamma   90.00
#
_symmetry.space_group_name_H-M   'P 1'
#
loop_
_entity.id
_entity.type
_entity.pdbx_description
1 polymer ?
#
loop_
_entity_poly.entity_id
_entity_poly.type
_entity_poly.pdbx_seq_one_letter_code
_entity_poly.pdbx_strand_id
1 'polypeptide(L)'
;MRKNKPENYLWRSFDHPCDTLLSGMKLGWDSRTGLEWRLSAWKSPDDPSLGELNYGLEQNNYPKVIMKKGTEKYFRTGPWNGYGHSGVYEKANQVYNYSFVSSKDEMPRILG
;
A
#
# COMPACT_ATOMS: atom_id res chain seq x y z
N MET A 1 30.00 1.55 -3.36
CA MET A 1 28.76 0.76 -3.15
C MET A 1 28.59 0.55 -1.65
N ARG A 2 27.61 1.18 -1.00
CA ARG A 2 27.32 0.90 0.42
C ARG A 2 26.57 -0.43 0.51
N LYS A 3 27.13 -1.40 1.22
CA LYS A 3 26.41 -2.61 1.61
C LYS A 3 25.32 -2.20 2.60
N ASN A 4 24.04 -2.40 2.25
CA ASN A 4 22.93 -2.25 3.19
C ASN A 4 23.10 -3.29 4.30
N LYS A 5 23.48 -2.85 5.50
CA LYS A 5 23.29 -3.63 6.70
C LYS A 5 21.78 -3.71 6.96
N PRO A 6 21.22 -4.83 7.42
CA PRO A 6 19.88 -4.82 7.99
C PRO A 6 19.93 -3.90 9.20
N GLU A 7 19.39 -2.70 9.05
CA GLU A 7 19.22 -1.78 10.16
C GLU A 7 18.15 -2.39 11.06
N ASN A 8 18.57 -2.86 12.24
CA ASN A 8 17.70 -3.43 13.26
C ASN A 8 16.87 -2.33 13.90
N TYR A 9 15.93 -1.77 13.14
CA TYR A 9 14.97 -0.80 13.63
C TYR A 9 13.93 -1.51 14.50
N LEU A 10 13.74 -1.01 15.72
CA LEU A 10 12.67 -1.47 16.62
C LEU A 10 11.29 -0.98 16.16
N TRP A 11 11.25 0.20 15.53
CA TRP A 11 10.02 0.83 15.06
C TRP A 11 10.33 1.82 13.92
N ARG A 12 9.41 1.96 12.97
CA ARG A 12 9.44 3.01 11.94
C ARG A 12 8.04 3.50 11.62
N SER A 13 7.90 4.79 11.34
CA SER A 13 6.63 5.39 10.91
C SER A 13 6.11 4.79 9.60
N PHE A 14 7.00 4.39 8.70
CA PHE A 14 6.63 3.79 7.40
C PHE A 14 5.92 2.46 7.53
N ASP A 15 6.05 1.79 8.69
CA ASP A 15 5.35 0.55 8.98
C ASP A 15 3.92 0.82 9.54
N HIS A 16 3.59 2.08 9.87
CA HIS A 16 2.28 2.52 10.37
C HIS A 16 1.76 3.75 9.59
N PRO A 17 1.41 3.59 8.29
CA PRO A 17 0.84 4.65 7.48
C PRO A 17 -0.45 5.26 8.07
N CYS A 18 -0.65 6.56 7.80
CA CYS A 18 -1.92 7.27 8.02
C CYS A 18 -2.73 7.33 6.71
N ASP A 19 -3.01 8.50 6.17
CA ASP A 19 -3.82 8.72 4.97
C ASP A 19 -3.00 8.82 3.67
N THR A 20 -1.67 8.95 3.79
CA THR A 20 -0.77 9.30 2.69
C THR A 20 0.30 8.22 2.47
N LEU A 21 0.53 7.86 1.20
CA LEU A 21 1.64 7.02 0.77
C LEU A 21 2.78 7.88 0.23
N LEU A 22 3.92 7.88 0.93
CA LEU A 22 5.15 8.56 0.49
C LEU A 22 6.08 7.58 -0.23
N SER A 23 7.06 8.13 -0.96
CA SER A 23 8.04 7.29 -1.65
C SER A 23 8.86 6.46 -0.68
N GLY A 24 9.06 5.18 -1.00
CA GLY A 24 9.69 4.18 -0.14
C GLY A 24 8.75 3.51 0.87
N MET A 25 7.51 3.98 1.01
CA MET A 25 6.48 3.28 1.78
C MET A 25 5.92 2.10 0.99
N LYS A 26 5.19 1.23 1.69
CA LYS A 26 4.66 -0.01 1.16
C LYS A 26 3.16 -0.08 1.37
N LEU A 27 2.43 -0.71 0.47
CA LEU A 27 1.07 -1.21 0.69
C LEU A 27 1.04 -2.73 0.55
N GLY A 28 0.29 -3.41 1.40
CA GLY A 28 0.22 -4.87 1.45
C GLY A 28 0.52 -5.40 2.83
N TRP A 29 1.27 -6.49 2.93
CA TRP A 29 1.58 -7.12 4.21
C TRP A 29 3.06 -7.44 4.36
N ASP A 30 3.55 -7.34 5.59
CA ASP A 30 4.81 -7.94 5.98
C ASP A 30 4.60 -9.43 6.29
N SER A 31 5.12 -10.31 5.44
CA SER A 31 5.04 -11.77 5.64
C SER A 31 5.69 -12.24 6.94
N ARG A 32 6.65 -11.51 7.50
CA ARG A 32 7.38 -11.90 8.71
C ARG A 32 6.64 -11.52 9.98
N THR A 33 6.03 -10.33 10.00
CA THR A 33 5.38 -9.78 11.20
C THR A 33 3.85 -9.90 11.15
N GLY A 34 3.28 -10.16 9.98
CA GLY A 34 1.83 -10.18 9.75
C GLY A 34 1.20 -8.79 9.69
N LEU A 35 2.00 -7.72 9.79
CA LEU A 35 1.52 -6.34 9.80
C LEU A 35 0.96 -5.96 8.42
N GLU A 36 -0.23 -5.36 8.41
CA GLU A 36 -0.84 -4.79 7.21
C GLU A 36 -0.42 -3.33 7.04
N TRP A 37 0.13 -3.00 5.88
CA TRP A 37 0.36 -1.64 5.44
C TRP A 37 -0.81 -1.18 4.54
N ARG A 38 -1.65 -0.30 5.09
CA ARG A 38 -2.83 0.26 4.42
C ARG A 38 -3.00 1.73 4.79
N LEU A 39 -3.59 2.53 3.89
CA LEU A 39 -3.94 3.91 4.20
C LEU A 39 -5.33 3.98 4.83
N SER A 40 -5.52 4.89 5.77
CA SER A 40 -6.81 5.20 6.38
C SER A 40 -7.05 6.69 6.27
N ALA A 41 -8.18 7.08 5.69
CA ALA A 41 -8.53 8.48 5.55
C ALA A 41 -8.76 9.11 6.93
N TRP A 42 -8.55 10.42 7.01
CA TRP A 42 -9.00 11.20 8.15
C TRP A 42 -10.53 11.22 8.23
N LYS A 43 -11.05 11.42 9.44
CA LYS A 43 -12.49 11.51 9.68
C LYS A 43 -13.11 12.76 9.05
N SER A 44 -12.38 13.87 9.08
CA SER A 44 -12.73 15.11 8.38
C SER A 44 -11.45 15.93 8.09
N PRO A 45 -11.52 17.01 7.29
CA PRO A 45 -10.37 17.86 7.01
C PRO A 45 -9.67 18.43 8.26
N ASP A 46 -10.43 18.62 9.34
CA ASP A 46 -9.95 19.21 10.60
C ASP A 46 -9.79 18.16 11.72
N ASP A 47 -10.19 16.90 11.48
CA ASP A 47 -10.13 15.79 12.44
C ASP A 47 -9.29 14.63 11.87
N PRO A 48 -8.00 14.53 12.25
CA PRO A 48 -7.09 13.50 11.77
C PRO A 48 -7.32 12.12 12.41
N SER A 49 -8.36 11.95 13.23
CA SER A 49 -8.74 10.64 13.73
C SER A 49 -9.20 9.71 12.61
N LEU A 50 -9.25 8.41 12.93
CA LEU A 50 -9.54 7.36 11.96
C LEU A 50 -10.92 7.56 11.30
N GLY A 51 -10.92 7.79 9.99
CA GLY A 51 -12.12 7.85 9.15
C GLY A 51 -12.62 6.47 8.71
N GLU A 52 -13.69 6.47 7.94
CA GLU A 52 -14.35 5.23 7.48
C GLU A 52 -13.71 4.62 6.22
N LEU A 53 -12.95 5.41 5.47
CA LEU A 53 -12.34 5.00 4.22
C LEU A 53 -10.95 4.42 4.45
N ASN A 54 -10.72 3.24 3.89
CA ASN A 54 -9.45 2.53 3.98
C ASN A 54 -9.02 2.08 2.59
N TYR A 55 -7.75 2.30 2.25
CA TYR A 55 -7.17 1.96 0.96
C TYR A 55 -6.01 0.99 1.16
N GLY A 56 -6.14 -0.22 0.60
CA GLY A 56 -5.18 -1.28 0.84
C GLY A 56 -5.27 -2.39 -0.19
N LEU A 57 -4.30 -3.29 -0.12
CA LEU A 57 -4.32 -4.50 -0.92
C LEU A 57 -5.38 -5.44 -0.35
N GLU A 58 -6.03 -6.24 -1.19
CA GLU A 58 -6.92 -7.33 -0.78
C GLU A 58 -6.21 -8.66 -1.06
N GLN A 59 -6.00 -9.45 -0.02
CA GLN A 59 -5.42 -10.79 -0.11
C GLN A 59 -6.46 -11.75 -0.70
N ASN A 60 -6.27 -12.09 -1.96
CA ASN A 60 -7.00 -13.12 -2.69
C ASN A 60 -6.02 -13.78 -3.66
N ASN A 61 -6.44 -14.86 -4.35
CA ASN A 61 -5.63 -15.52 -5.39
C ASN A 61 -5.08 -14.55 -6.45
N TYR A 62 -5.73 -13.40 -6.61
CA TYR A 62 -5.24 -12.31 -7.45
C TYR A 62 -5.32 -10.99 -6.66
N PRO A 63 -4.19 -10.48 -6.13
CA PRO A 63 -4.15 -9.28 -5.32
C PRO A 63 -4.70 -8.08 -6.07
N LYS A 64 -5.56 -7.32 -5.41
CA LYS A 64 -6.19 -6.10 -5.97
C LYS A 64 -6.12 -5.02 -4.93
N VAL A 65 -5.84 -3.80 -5.36
CA VAL A 65 -5.99 -2.65 -4.47
C VAL A 65 -7.46 -2.22 -4.48
N ILE A 66 -8.01 -2.03 -3.29
CA ILE A 66 -9.40 -1.64 -3.10
C ILE A 66 -9.50 -0.54 -2.05
N MET A 67 -10.52 0.30 -2.21
CA MET A 67 -10.99 1.19 -1.18
C MET A 67 -12.23 0.58 -0.54
N LYS A 68 -12.23 0.49 0.79
CA LYS A 68 -13.40 0.09 1.58
C LYS A 68 -13.94 1.27 2.36
N LYS A 69 -15.26 1.35 2.52
CA LYS A 69 -15.93 2.21 3.50
C LYS A 69 -16.52 1.30 4.57
N GLY A 70 -15.90 1.28 5.75
CA GLY A 70 -16.17 0.24 6.74
C GLY A 70 -15.87 -1.17 6.18
N THR A 71 -16.88 -2.03 6.14
CA THR A 71 -16.76 -3.39 5.58
C THR A 71 -17.07 -3.49 4.09
N GLU A 72 -17.67 -2.45 3.50
CA GLU A 72 -18.14 -2.47 2.12
C GLU A 72 -17.07 -2.00 1.13
N LYS A 73 -17.03 -2.62 -0.06
CA LYS A 73 -16.13 -2.18 -1.13
C LYS A 73 -16.70 -0.93 -1.79
N TYR A 74 -15.99 0.19 -1.65
CA TYR A 74 -16.39 1.47 -2.21
C TYR A 74 -15.81 1.68 -3.61
N PHE A 75 -14.54 1.32 -3.81
CA PHE A 75 -13.85 1.48 -5.10
C PHE A 75 -12.86 0.33 -5.35
N ARG A 76 -12.67 -0.01 -6.63
CA ARG A 76 -11.74 -1.06 -7.05
C ARG A 76 -10.75 -0.52 -8.07
N THR A 77 -9.54 -0.25 -7.61
CA THR A 77 -8.37 0.07 -8.46
C THR A 77 -8.03 -1.11 -9.36
N GLY A 78 -8.28 -2.33 -8.89
CA GLY A 78 -8.15 -3.53 -9.70
C GLY A 78 -6.75 -4.13 -9.68
N PRO A 79 -6.56 -5.23 -10.40
CA PRO A 79 -5.30 -5.96 -10.39
C PRO A 79 -4.17 -5.24 -11.13
N TRP A 80 -2.96 -5.64 -10.79
CA TRP A 80 -1.74 -5.25 -11.51
C TRP A 80 -1.66 -5.95 -12.86
N ASN A 81 -1.49 -5.20 -13.95
CA ASN A 81 -1.40 -5.73 -15.31
C ASN A 81 0.03 -5.74 -15.90
N GLY A 82 1.05 -5.43 -15.09
CA GLY A 82 2.44 -5.29 -15.53
C GLY A 82 2.89 -3.84 -15.74
N TYR A 83 1.97 -2.95 -16.09
CA TYR A 83 2.23 -1.52 -16.33
C TYR A 83 1.61 -0.62 -15.27
N GLY A 84 0.46 -1.02 -14.73
CA GLY A 84 -0.29 -0.30 -13.72
C GLY A 84 -1.50 -1.09 -13.26
N HIS A 85 -2.39 -0.43 -12.53
CA HIS A 85 -3.66 -1.02 -12.10
C HIS A 85 -4.74 -0.85 -13.16
N SER A 86 -5.52 -1.90 -13.44
CA SER A 86 -6.47 -1.88 -14.55
C SER A 86 -7.62 -0.87 -14.42
N GLY A 87 -7.96 -0.47 -13.19
CA GLY A 87 -9.11 0.39 -12.87
C GLY A 87 -8.74 1.84 -12.61
N VAL A 88 -7.47 2.21 -12.70
CA VAL A 88 -7.00 3.59 -12.56
C VAL A 88 -6.06 3.89 -13.71
N TYR A 89 -6.32 4.98 -14.42
CA TYR A 89 -5.39 5.47 -15.43
C TYR A 89 -4.35 6.35 -14.75
N GLU A 90 -3.15 5.81 -14.56
CA GLU A 90 -2.01 6.57 -14.06
C GLU A 90 -1.09 6.87 -15.23
N LYS A 91 -0.86 8.16 -15.52
CA LYS A 91 0.13 8.54 -16.52
C LYS A 91 1.52 8.26 -15.97
N ALA A 92 2.33 7.53 -16.72
CA ALA A 92 3.75 7.41 -16.43
C ALA A 92 4.37 8.81 -16.31
N ASN A 93 5.13 9.03 -15.23
CA ASN A 93 5.85 10.27 -14.97
C ASN A 93 7.34 9.94 -14.73
N GLN A 94 8.22 10.87 -15.06
CA GLN A 94 9.66 10.76 -14.81
C GLN A 94 10.03 11.02 -13.34
N VAL A 95 9.12 11.60 -12.56
CA VAL A 95 9.38 12.02 -11.16
C VAL A 95 9.01 10.96 -10.13
N TYR A 96 7.97 10.16 -10.38
CA TYR A 96 7.50 9.11 -9.47
C TYR A 96 7.43 7.77 -10.18
N ASN A 97 7.79 6.70 -9.46
CA ASN A 97 7.69 5.34 -9.97
C ASN A 97 7.13 4.44 -8.87
N TYR A 98 6.02 3.77 -9.15
CA TYR A 98 5.44 2.77 -8.27
C TYR A 98 5.70 1.38 -8.86
N SER A 99 5.92 0.39 -8.00
CA SER A 99 6.17 -0.97 -8.46
C SER A 99 5.40 -2.00 -7.64
N PHE A 100 4.90 -3.02 -8.33
CA PHE A 100 4.28 -4.18 -7.71
C PHE A 100 5.31 -5.30 -7.59
N VAL A 101 5.53 -5.78 -6.37
CA VAL A 101 6.47 -6.85 -6.06
C VAL A 101 5.68 -8.07 -5.62
N SER A 102 5.85 -9.17 -6.35
CA SER A 102 5.27 -10.48 -6.02
C SER A 102 6.36 -11.55 -6.22
N SER A 103 6.64 -12.32 -5.17
CA SER A 103 7.56 -13.46 -5.22
C SER A 103 6.87 -14.72 -4.70
N LYS A 104 7.47 -15.90 -4.87
CA LYS A 104 6.89 -17.14 -4.34
C LYS A 104 6.94 -17.22 -2.81
N ASP A 105 7.89 -16.51 -2.21
CA ASP A 105 8.21 -16.61 -0.78
C ASP A 105 7.71 -15.41 0.04
N GLU A 106 7.24 -14.35 -0.61
CA GLU A 106 6.75 -13.13 0.05
C GLU A 106 5.36 -12.73 -0.43
N MET A 107 4.58 -12.14 0.47
CA MET A 107 3.28 -11.60 0.13
C MET A 107 3.40 -10.44 -0.86
N PRO A 108 2.49 -10.35 -1.85
CA PRO A 108 2.51 -9.26 -2.80
C PRO A 108 2.36 -7.90 -2.12
N ARG A 109 3.09 -6.91 -2.62
CA ARG A 109 3.10 -5.55 -2.10
C ARG A 109 3.35 -4.51 -3.18
N ILE A 110 2.96 -3.28 -2.90
CA ILE A 110 3.24 -2.12 -3.75
C ILE A 110 4.26 -1.26 -3.04
N LEU A 111 5.24 -0.78 -3.80
CA LEU A 111 6.20 0.24 -3.37
C LEU A 111 5.83 1.56 -4.04
N GLY A 112 5.73 2.63 -3.24
CA GLY A 112 5.60 4.01 -3.73
C GLY A 112 6.94 4.70 -3.89
#